data_AF-Q47906-F1
#
_entry.id   AF-Q47906-F1
#
_cell.length_a   1.000
_cell.length_b   1.000
_cell.length_c   1.000
_cell.angle_alpha   90.00
_cell.angle_beta   90.00
_cell.angle_gamma   90.00
#
_symmetry.space_group_name_H-M   'P 1'
#
loop_
_entity.id
_entity.type
_entity.pdbx_description
1 polymer ?
#
loop_
_entity_poly.entity_id
_entity_poly.type
_entity_poly.pdbx_seq_one_letter_code
_entity_poly.pdbx_strand_id
1 'polypeptide(L)'
;KQIFDYQFQNTHKKRKRKKKIGKYSKNYFTESDIVHYGLITVIHTFGRDLKWNPHVHALISLGGFNKRFVWKKLDYFHVDVIANQWKFIVLQLIQSGNYQDPIWKEKAKQVANKLYKENARLFFSVGRQEVNSAEGLLKYLGRYLARAPIADYKIVNVTEKEVTFFFHDLANHKKKTYITMSREKFIQQVLIHLPPKHFKMISRFGFYGVENQIL
;
A
#
# COMPACT_ATOMS: atom_id res chain seq x y z
N LYS A 1 -10.48 -2.99 0.92
CA LYS A 1 -11.81 -2.73 0.31
C LYS A 1 -12.46 -1.45 0.83
N GLN A 2 -12.54 -1.22 2.15
CA GLN A 2 -13.30 -0.09 2.72
C GLN A 2 -12.71 1.31 2.49
N ILE A 3 -11.39 1.47 2.35
CA ILE A 3 -10.77 2.81 2.21
C ILE A 3 -11.25 3.54 0.95
N PHE A 4 -11.39 2.82 -0.15
CA PHE A 4 -11.82 3.42 -1.41
C PHE A 4 -13.34 3.57 -1.52
N ASP A 5 -14.11 3.09 -0.54
CA ASP A 5 -15.56 3.29 -0.53
C ASP A 5 -15.90 4.77 -0.49
N TYR A 6 -15.17 5.58 0.30
CA TYR A 6 -15.39 7.04 0.31
C TYR A 6 -15.11 7.70 -1.04
N GLN A 7 -14.16 7.14 -1.79
CA GLN A 7 -13.69 7.69 -3.05
C GLN A 7 -14.59 7.33 -4.23
N PHE A 8 -15.07 6.08 -4.26
CA PHE A 8 -15.86 5.54 -5.36
C PHE A 8 -17.37 5.61 -5.12
N GLN A 9 -17.80 5.76 -3.87
CA GLN A 9 -19.20 5.85 -3.51
C GLN A 9 -19.58 7.30 -3.20
N ASN A 10 -20.72 7.74 -3.75
CA ASN A 10 -21.28 9.06 -3.50
C ASN A 10 -21.92 9.14 -2.11
N THR A 11 -21.06 9.16 -1.09
CA THR A 11 -21.43 9.13 0.31
C THR A 11 -22.26 10.38 0.68
N HIS A 12 -21.97 11.52 0.08
CA HIS A 12 -22.76 12.75 0.23
C HIS A 12 -24.23 12.55 -0.18
N LYS A 13 -24.49 12.04 -1.38
CA LYS A 13 -25.87 11.73 -1.82
C LYS A 13 -26.54 10.70 -0.92
N LYS A 14 -25.81 9.70 -0.43
CA LYS A 14 -26.35 8.68 0.50
C LYS A 14 -26.76 9.29 1.84
N ARG A 15 -25.96 10.23 2.38
CA ARG A 15 -26.27 10.95 3.64
C ARG A 15 -27.47 11.89 3.51
N LYS A 16 -27.70 12.46 2.33
CA LYS A 16 -28.84 13.36 2.04
C LYS A 16 -30.18 12.64 1.80
N ARG A 17 -30.24 11.31 1.87
CA ARG A 17 -31.48 10.57 1.64
C ARG A 17 -32.49 10.85 2.76
N LYS A 18 -33.73 11.23 2.40
CA LYS A 18 -34.83 11.38 3.36
C LYS A 18 -35.15 10.07 4.11
N LYS A 19 -35.09 8.94 3.40
CA LYS A 19 -35.23 7.59 3.99
C LYS A 19 -33.86 6.90 4.01
N LYS A 20 -33.41 6.47 5.20
CA LYS A 20 -32.19 5.67 5.35
C LYS A 20 -32.40 4.32 4.68
N ILE A 21 -31.47 3.94 3.80
CA ILE A 21 -31.46 2.65 3.11
C ILE A 21 -30.32 1.84 3.70
N GLY A 22 -30.60 0.61 4.16
CA GLY A 22 -29.58 -0.28 4.71
C GLY A 22 -28.52 -0.67 3.67
N LYS A 23 -27.28 -0.91 4.12
CA LYS A 23 -26.13 -1.24 3.25
C LYS A 23 -26.34 -2.48 2.37
N TYR A 24 -27.16 -3.41 2.84
CA TYR A 24 -27.50 -4.67 2.16
C TYR A 24 -28.66 -4.55 1.15
N SER A 25 -29.32 -3.40 1.08
CA SER A 25 -30.40 -3.19 0.12
C SER A 25 -29.85 -3.09 -1.31
N LYS A 26 -30.57 -3.67 -2.27
CA LYS A 26 -30.32 -3.47 -3.72
C LYS A 26 -30.36 -1.99 -4.14
N ASN A 27 -31.04 -1.15 -3.35
CA ASN A 27 -31.16 0.30 -3.56
C ASN A 27 -30.09 1.12 -2.82
N TYR A 28 -29.17 0.48 -2.09
CA TYR A 28 -28.13 1.18 -1.37
C TYR A 28 -27.17 1.92 -2.30
N PHE A 29 -26.77 1.28 -3.40
CA PHE A 29 -25.95 1.87 -4.45
C PHE A 29 -26.80 2.53 -5.54
N THR A 30 -26.37 3.72 -5.95
CA THR A 30 -26.94 4.53 -7.03
C THR A 30 -26.12 4.35 -8.30
N GLU A 31 -26.66 4.80 -9.43
CA GLU A 31 -25.95 4.78 -10.72
C GLU A 31 -24.70 5.69 -10.75
N SER A 32 -24.57 6.59 -9.78
CA SER A 32 -23.38 7.43 -9.62
C SER A 32 -22.29 6.81 -8.75
N ASP A 33 -22.56 5.67 -8.11
CA ASP A 33 -21.55 4.93 -7.33
C ASP A 33 -20.74 4.01 -8.26
N ILE A 34 -19.42 4.04 -8.14
CA ILE A 34 -18.54 3.00 -8.67
C ILE A 34 -18.54 1.85 -7.65
N VAL A 35 -18.91 0.66 -8.09
CA VAL A 35 -19.01 -0.54 -7.24
C VAL A 35 -18.01 -1.62 -7.63
N HIS A 36 -17.52 -1.60 -8.87
CA HIS A 36 -16.40 -2.44 -9.33
C HIS A 36 -15.24 -1.56 -9.81
N TYR A 37 -14.14 -1.55 -9.06
CA TYR A 37 -12.89 -0.87 -9.42
C TYR A 37 -11.73 -1.86 -9.41
N GLY A 38 -10.69 -1.61 -10.19
CA GLY A 38 -9.48 -2.42 -10.22
C GLY A 38 -8.47 -1.90 -9.22
N LEU A 39 -7.88 -2.79 -8.42
CA LEU A 39 -6.78 -2.46 -7.51
C LEU A 39 -5.73 -3.58 -7.50
N ILE A 40 -4.46 -3.22 -7.67
CA ILE A 40 -3.31 -4.10 -7.42
C ILE A 40 -2.47 -3.46 -6.32
N THR A 41 -2.12 -4.23 -5.30
CA THR A 41 -1.25 -3.80 -4.21
C THR A 41 -0.01 -4.67 -4.14
N VAL A 42 1.16 -4.06 -3.95
CA VAL A 42 2.44 -4.74 -3.73
C VAL A 42 3.02 -4.24 -2.41
N ILE A 43 3.35 -5.15 -1.51
CA ILE A 43 3.95 -4.83 -0.21
C ILE A 43 5.46 -4.90 -0.35
N HIS A 44 6.16 -3.88 0.17
CA HIS A 44 7.61 -3.87 0.35
C HIS A 44 7.93 -3.54 1.80
N THR A 45 9.01 -4.10 2.34
CA THR A 45 9.43 -3.94 3.75
C THR A 45 10.69 -3.11 3.94
N PHE A 46 11.36 -2.75 2.84
CA PHE A 46 12.70 -2.16 2.84
C PHE A 46 12.76 -0.78 2.19
N GLY A 47 13.62 0.07 2.75
CA GLY A 47 14.06 1.32 2.15
C GLY A 47 15.12 1.10 1.07
N ARG A 48 15.52 2.18 0.40
CA ARG A 48 16.64 2.12 -0.57
C ARG A 48 17.97 1.80 0.10
N ASP A 49 18.08 2.12 1.39
CA ASP A 49 19.22 1.94 2.28
C ASP A 49 19.11 0.68 3.15
N LEU A 50 18.23 -0.27 2.78
CA LEU A 50 17.93 -1.52 3.50
C LEU A 50 17.30 -1.35 4.89
N LYS A 51 16.93 -0.15 5.32
CA LYS A 51 16.24 0.02 6.60
C LYS A 51 14.81 -0.50 6.55
N TRP A 52 14.29 -0.88 7.72
CA TRP A 52 12.88 -1.18 7.92
C TRP A 52 11.98 -0.01 7.49
N ASN A 53 11.27 -0.20 6.38
CA ASN A 53 10.38 0.79 5.80
C ASN A 53 9.20 0.08 5.09
N PRO A 54 8.26 -0.49 5.85
CA PRO A 54 7.11 -1.17 5.27
C PRO A 54 6.17 -0.18 4.57
N HIS A 55 5.91 -0.42 3.29
CA HIS A 55 5.05 0.40 2.46
C HIS A 55 4.31 -0.44 1.41
N VAL A 56 3.21 0.12 0.91
CA VAL A 56 2.37 -0.51 -0.10
C VAL A 56 2.36 0.34 -1.36
N HIS A 57 2.78 -0.24 -2.47
CA HIS A 57 2.56 0.30 -3.80
C HIS A 57 1.17 -0.11 -4.28
N ALA A 58 0.32 0.85 -4.64
CA ALA A 58 -1.03 0.59 -5.12
C ALA A 58 -1.22 1.15 -6.53
N LEU A 59 -1.64 0.30 -7.47
CA LEU A 59 -2.15 0.69 -8.77
C LEU A 59 -3.68 0.58 -8.74
N ILE A 60 -4.36 1.67 -9.06
CA ILE A 60 -5.82 1.74 -9.00
C ILE A 60 -6.39 2.26 -10.32
N SER A 61 -7.56 1.76 -10.72
CA SER A 61 -8.26 2.27 -11.90
C SER A 61 -8.76 3.71 -11.67
N LEU A 62 -8.62 4.57 -12.69
CA LEU A 62 -9.16 5.94 -12.72
C LEU A 62 -10.67 5.97 -13.01
N GLY A 63 -11.40 5.10 -12.33
CA GLY A 63 -12.81 4.82 -12.59
C GLY A 63 -13.18 3.39 -12.28
N GLY A 64 -14.40 3.02 -12.65
CA GLY A 64 -14.90 1.67 -12.52
C GLY A 64 -16.35 1.56 -12.95
N PHE A 65 -16.93 0.38 -12.81
CA PHE A 65 -18.30 0.12 -13.21
C PHE A 65 -19.27 0.41 -12.07
N ASN A 66 -20.42 0.99 -12.43
CA ASN A 66 -21.55 1.10 -11.53
C ASN A 66 -22.34 -0.23 -11.47
N LYS A 67 -23.45 -0.26 -10.73
CA LYS A 67 -24.26 -1.47 -10.56
C LYS A 67 -24.96 -1.99 -11.82
N ARG A 68 -24.95 -1.22 -12.92
CA ARG A 68 -25.46 -1.59 -14.25
C ARG A 68 -24.32 -1.88 -15.24
N PHE A 69 -23.10 -2.09 -14.75
CA PHE A 69 -21.91 -2.29 -15.59
C PHE A 69 -21.61 -1.13 -16.56
N VAL A 70 -22.05 0.09 -16.23
CA VAL A 70 -21.69 1.29 -16.98
C VAL A 70 -20.42 1.88 -16.38
N TRP A 71 -19.41 2.10 -17.23
CA TRP A 71 -18.15 2.72 -16.81
C TRP A 71 -18.37 4.16 -16.34
N LYS A 72 -17.77 4.50 -15.19
CA LYS A 72 -17.73 5.85 -14.63
C LYS A 72 -16.27 6.23 -14.41
N LYS A 73 -15.86 7.34 -15.00
CA LYS A 73 -14.53 7.92 -14.82
C LYS A 73 -14.42 8.56 -13.42
N LEU A 74 -13.24 8.45 -12.83
CA LEU A 74 -12.87 9.17 -11.61
C LEU A 74 -11.59 9.97 -11.88
N ASP A 75 -11.72 11.29 -11.95
CA ASP A 75 -10.63 12.19 -12.33
C ASP A 75 -9.81 12.70 -11.14
N TYR A 76 -10.24 12.42 -9.91
CA TYR A 76 -9.62 12.97 -8.71
C TYR A 76 -9.67 12.00 -7.52
N PHE A 77 -8.54 11.87 -6.82
CA PHE A 77 -8.42 11.16 -5.55
C PHE A 77 -8.19 12.15 -4.42
N HIS A 78 -9.04 12.11 -3.39
CA HIS A 78 -8.90 12.96 -2.21
C HIS A 78 -7.84 12.37 -1.28
N VAL A 79 -6.57 12.69 -1.56
CA VAL A 79 -5.39 12.11 -0.90
C VAL A 79 -5.48 12.16 0.62
N ASP A 80 -5.88 13.30 1.20
CA ASP A 80 -5.97 13.45 2.66
C ASP A 80 -6.96 12.48 3.31
N VAL A 81 -8.12 12.30 2.68
CA VAL A 81 -9.14 11.41 3.22
C VAL A 81 -8.67 9.96 3.16
N ILE A 82 -8.03 9.56 2.06
CA ILE A 82 -7.46 8.22 1.90
C ILE A 82 -6.34 7.99 2.92
N ALA A 83 -5.43 8.95 3.08
CA ALA A 83 -4.32 8.86 4.03
C ALA A 83 -4.83 8.74 5.47
N ASN A 84 -5.86 9.52 5.84
CA ASN A 84 -6.45 9.46 7.18
C ASN A 84 -7.18 8.14 7.44
N GLN A 85 -7.91 7.61 6.46
CA GLN A 85 -8.55 6.29 6.59
C GLN A 85 -7.52 5.16 6.67
N TRP A 86 -6.45 5.23 5.86
CA TRP A 86 -5.34 4.30 5.92
C TRP A 86 -4.68 4.32 7.30
N LYS A 87 -4.36 5.51 7.82
CA LYS A 87 -3.85 5.69 9.18
C LYS A 87 -4.77 5.07 10.22
N PHE A 88 -6.06 5.38 10.18
CA PHE A 88 -7.02 4.80 11.12
C PHE A 88 -6.99 3.27 11.10
N ILE A 89 -7.06 2.65 9.92
CA ILE A 89 -7.06 1.18 9.79
C ILE A 89 -5.74 0.58 10.27
N VAL A 90 -4.60 1.15 9.91
CA VAL A 90 -3.28 0.66 10.35
C VAL A 90 -3.16 0.73 11.88
N LEU A 91 -3.56 1.86 12.48
CA LEU A 91 -3.50 2.02 13.94
C LEU A 91 -4.47 1.08 14.66
N GLN A 92 -5.66 0.83 14.09
CA GLN A 92 -6.59 -0.19 14.60
C GLN A 92 -5.96 -1.58 14.57
N LEU A 93 -5.35 -1.97 13.44
CA LEU A 93 -4.67 -3.27 13.31
C LEU A 93 -3.50 -3.42 14.29
N ILE A 94 -2.71 -2.36 14.49
CA ILE A 94 -1.64 -2.33 15.49
C ILE A 94 -2.24 -2.49 16.89
N GLN A 95 -3.31 -1.78 17.22
CA GLN A 95 -3.91 -1.84 18.55
C GLN A 95 -4.60 -3.19 18.84
N SER A 96 -5.21 -3.81 17.84
CA SER A 96 -5.94 -5.09 17.96
C SER A 96 -5.11 -6.31 17.58
N GLY A 97 -3.80 -6.15 17.40
CA GLY A 97 -2.91 -7.24 17.01
C GLY A 97 -2.90 -8.38 18.03
N ASN A 98 -2.66 -9.61 17.57
CA ASN A 98 -2.55 -10.79 18.43
C ASN A 98 -1.14 -10.89 19.02
N TYR A 99 -0.84 -10.02 19.99
CA TYR A 99 0.44 -10.04 20.71
C TYR A 99 0.41 -11.11 21.80
N GLN A 100 1.36 -12.05 21.76
CA GLN A 100 1.52 -13.07 22.80
C GLN A 100 1.97 -12.47 24.13
N ASP A 101 2.82 -11.45 24.07
CA ASP A 101 3.36 -10.77 25.24
C ASP A 101 2.51 -9.53 25.60
N PRO A 102 2.00 -9.43 26.84
CA PRO A 102 1.27 -8.27 27.33
C PRO A 102 2.02 -6.94 27.21
N ILE A 103 3.36 -6.94 27.33
CA ILE A 103 4.19 -5.75 27.21
C ILE A 103 4.09 -5.18 25.80
N TRP A 104 4.17 -6.04 24.78
CA TRP A 104 4.05 -5.61 23.38
C TRP A 104 2.63 -5.15 23.04
N LYS A 105 1.61 -5.79 23.63
CA LYS A 105 0.21 -5.35 23.50
C LYS A 105 0.01 -3.93 24.03
N GLU A 106 0.54 -3.65 25.22
CA GLU A 106 0.43 -2.34 25.83
C GLU A 106 1.23 -1.28 25.07
N LYS A 107 2.47 -1.59 24.64
CA LYS A 107 3.25 -0.72 23.77
C LYS A 107 2.53 -0.39 22.46
N ALA A 108 1.92 -1.37 21.81
CA ALA A 108 1.16 -1.17 20.58
C ALA A 108 -0.01 -0.20 20.78
N LYS A 109 -0.74 -0.35 21.89
CA LYS A 109 -1.83 0.56 22.28
C LYS A 109 -1.33 1.98 22.55
N GLN A 110 -0.22 2.14 23.26
CA GLN A 110 0.38 3.44 23.54
C GLN A 110 0.83 4.15 22.26
N VAL A 111 1.51 3.42 21.36
CA VAL A 111 1.93 3.94 20.04
C VAL A 111 0.72 4.34 19.21
N ALA A 112 -0.32 3.51 19.14
CA ALA A 112 -1.53 3.84 18.41
C ALA A 112 -2.21 5.10 18.94
N ASN A 113 -2.40 5.19 20.26
CA ASN A 113 -2.98 6.37 20.93
C ASN A 113 -2.19 7.65 20.69
N LYS A 114 -0.86 7.57 20.72
CA LYS A 114 0.03 8.69 20.41
C LYS A 114 -0.15 9.13 18.95
N LEU A 115 -0.08 8.19 18.01
CA LEU A 115 -0.18 8.48 16.57
C LEU A 115 -1.57 8.97 16.16
N TYR A 116 -2.65 8.59 16.86
CA TYR A 116 -3.98 9.18 16.64
C TYR A 116 -4.01 10.68 16.92
N LYS A 117 -3.28 11.14 17.95
CA LYS A 117 -3.22 12.55 18.36
C LYS A 117 -2.27 13.37 17.49
N GLU A 118 -1.19 12.77 17.02
CA GLU A 118 -0.21 13.44 16.18
C GLU A 118 -0.73 13.59 14.76
N ASN A 119 -0.40 14.72 14.10
CA ASN A 119 -0.59 14.87 12.65
C ASN A 119 0.49 14.12 11.84
N ALA A 120 0.86 12.92 12.29
CA ALA A 120 1.75 12.02 11.56
C ALA A 120 0.97 11.45 10.36
N ARG A 121 1.45 11.76 9.15
CA ARG A 121 0.82 11.33 7.89
C ARG A 121 1.49 10.04 7.43
N LEU A 122 0.73 8.95 7.32
CA LEU A 122 1.19 7.80 6.56
C LEU A 122 1.19 8.23 5.09
N PHE A 123 2.37 8.32 4.48
CA PHE A 123 2.56 8.90 3.15
C PHE A 123 1.72 8.16 2.10
N PHE A 124 0.82 8.91 1.46
CA PHE A 124 0.07 8.47 0.28
C PHE A 124 0.40 9.43 -0.86
N SER A 125 1.04 8.94 -1.91
CA SER A 125 1.37 9.73 -3.09
C SER A 125 0.64 9.15 -4.29
N VAL A 126 -0.13 9.99 -4.98
CA VAL A 126 -0.72 9.66 -6.26
C VAL A 126 0.23 10.18 -7.33
N GLY A 127 1.04 9.29 -7.89
CA GLY A 127 1.76 9.61 -9.12
C GLY A 127 0.78 9.62 -10.29
N ARG A 128 0.68 10.72 -11.04
CA ARG A 128 -0.03 10.79 -12.34
C ARG A 128 0.74 10.05 -13.45
N GLN A 129 1.38 8.93 -13.13
CA GLN A 129 1.94 8.08 -14.17
C GLN A 129 0.79 7.20 -14.65
N GLU A 130 0.00 7.75 -15.58
CA GLU A 130 -1.06 7.00 -16.22
C GLU A 130 -0.43 5.79 -16.91
N VAL A 131 -0.78 4.61 -16.43
CA VAL A 131 -0.36 3.36 -17.03
C VAL A 131 -1.41 3.02 -18.09
N ASN A 132 -1.28 3.65 -19.25
CA ASN A 132 -2.25 3.53 -20.35
C ASN A 132 -1.92 2.39 -21.32
N SER A 133 -0.91 1.57 -21.04
CA SER A 133 -0.52 0.43 -21.87
C SER A 133 -0.19 -0.81 -21.04
N ALA A 134 -0.39 -1.99 -21.64
CA ALA A 134 0.01 -3.27 -21.06
C ALA A 134 1.51 -3.31 -20.75
N GLU A 135 2.34 -2.71 -21.61
CA GLU A 135 3.78 -2.57 -21.39
C GLU A 135 4.09 -1.67 -20.18
N GLY A 136 3.40 -0.55 -20.03
CA GLY A 136 3.53 0.32 -18.86
C GLY A 136 3.16 -0.41 -17.57
N LEU A 137 2.13 -1.26 -17.61
CA LEU A 137 1.68 -2.08 -16.49
C LEU A 137 2.72 -3.14 -16.15
N LEU A 138 3.26 -3.83 -17.16
CA LEU A 138 4.34 -4.78 -16.99
C LEU A 138 5.62 -4.13 -16.45
N LYS A 139 5.98 -2.93 -16.91
CA LYS A 139 7.11 -2.15 -16.38
C LYS A 139 6.87 -1.69 -14.94
N TYR A 140 5.65 -1.27 -14.60
CA TYR A 140 5.28 -0.94 -13.23
C TYR A 140 5.40 -2.18 -12.35
N LEU A 141 4.69 -3.26 -12.71
CA LEU A 141 4.73 -4.52 -11.98
C LEU A 141 6.16 -5.05 -11.87
N GLY A 142 6.89 -5.22 -12.97
CA GLY A 142 8.27 -5.72 -12.97
C GLY A 142 9.21 -4.97 -12.02
N ARG A 143 9.10 -3.65 -11.93
CA ARG A 143 9.89 -2.83 -10.98
C ARG A 143 9.61 -3.15 -9.51
N TYR A 144 8.43 -3.66 -9.17
CA TYR A 144 8.00 -3.94 -7.80
C TYR A 144 7.86 -5.44 -7.48
N LEU A 145 7.57 -6.31 -8.45
CA LEU A 145 7.34 -7.74 -8.23
C LEU A 145 8.64 -8.53 -8.03
N ALA A 146 9.70 -8.21 -8.78
CA ALA A 146 10.95 -8.98 -8.79
C ALA A 146 12.03 -8.36 -7.89
N ARG A 147 11.66 -7.40 -7.05
CA ARG A 147 12.64 -6.58 -6.35
C ARG A 147 13.08 -7.25 -5.04
N ALA A 148 14.28 -7.83 -5.06
CA ALA A 148 15.00 -8.17 -3.84
C ALA A 148 15.29 -6.92 -2.99
N PRO A 149 15.52 -7.07 -1.66
CA PRO A 149 15.84 -5.95 -0.78
C PRO A 149 16.98 -5.07 -1.31
N ILE A 150 17.99 -5.72 -1.88
CA ILE A 150 19.13 -5.11 -2.58
C ILE A 150 19.35 -5.82 -3.92
N ALA A 151 19.82 -5.09 -4.92
CA ALA A 151 20.24 -5.65 -6.20
C ALA A 151 21.75 -5.85 -6.19
N ASP A 152 22.24 -6.95 -6.76
CA ASP A 152 23.64 -7.36 -6.67
C ASP A 152 24.62 -6.28 -7.13
N TYR A 153 24.32 -5.60 -8.25
CA TYR A 153 25.15 -4.52 -8.79
C TYR A 153 25.32 -3.31 -7.84
N LYS A 154 24.50 -3.22 -6.78
CA LYS A 154 24.63 -2.17 -5.76
C LYS A 154 25.64 -2.51 -4.69
N ILE A 155 25.97 -3.78 -4.52
CA ILE A 155 27.02 -4.24 -3.62
C ILE A 155 28.34 -4.02 -4.35
N VAL A 156 29.17 -3.13 -3.82
CA VAL A 156 30.39 -2.67 -4.49
C VAL A 156 31.66 -3.20 -3.84
N ASN A 157 31.58 -3.65 -2.59
CA ASN A 157 32.69 -4.27 -1.90
C ASN A 157 32.17 -5.26 -0.85
N VAL A 158 32.83 -6.41 -0.74
CA VAL A 158 32.60 -7.41 0.29
C VAL A 158 33.96 -7.85 0.79
N THR A 159 34.25 -7.57 2.06
CA THR A 159 35.46 -8.04 2.74
C THR A 159 35.09 -9.13 3.74
N GLU A 160 36.07 -9.65 4.48
CA GLU A 160 35.80 -10.60 5.55
C GLU A 160 34.98 -10.01 6.71
N LYS A 161 35.01 -8.68 6.89
CA LYS A 161 34.38 -7.99 8.03
C LYS A 161 33.15 -7.17 7.62
N GLU A 162 33.16 -6.60 6.43
CA GLU A 162 32.20 -5.56 6.05
C GLU A 162 31.67 -5.71 4.62
N VAL A 163 30.49 -5.15 4.41
CA VAL A 163 29.86 -5.00 3.10
C VAL A 163 29.62 -3.53 2.83
N THR A 164 30.02 -3.07 1.65
CA THR A 164 29.69 -1.73 1.15
C THR A 164 28.72 -1.84 -0.02
N PHE A 165 27.63 -1.10 0.06
CA PHE A 165 26.69 -0.95 -1.05
C PHE A 165 26.29 0.50 -1.24
N PHE A 166 25.74 0.82 -2.40
CA PHE A 166 25.21 2.16 -2.68
C PHE A 166 23.69 2.17 -2.87
N PHE A 167 23.11 3.35 -2.65
CA PHE A 167 21.73 3.65 -2.98
C PHE A 167 21.62 5.08 -3.53
N HIS A 168 20.51 5.36 -4.19
CA HIS A 168 20.18 6.73 -4.62
C HIS A 168 19.39 7.41 -3.52
N ASP A 169 20.02 8.38 -2.87
CA ASP A 169 19.46 9.06 -1.71
C ASP A 169 18.45 10.14 -2.15
N LEU A 170 17.18 9.92 -1.84
CA LEU A 170 16.13 10.88 -2.18
C LEU A 170 16.27 12.21 -1.42
N ALA A 171 16.78 12.18 -0.18
CA ALA A 171 16.98 13.38 0.61
C ALA A 171 18.12 14.23 0.03
N ASN A 172 19.06 13.59 -0.65
CA ASN A 172 20.21 14.23 -1.28
C ASN A 172 20.11 14.22 -2.82
N HIS A 173 18.99 14.70 -3.36
CA HIS A 173 18.78 14.88 -4.81
C HIS A 173 19.09 13.63 -5.68
N LYS A 174 18.81 12.43 -5.17
CA LYS A 174 19.10 11.13 -5.82
C LYS A 174 20.59 10.85 -6.04
N LYS A 175 21.49 11.53 -5.33
CA LYS A 175 22.93 11.26 -5.36
C LYS A 175 23.21 9.81 -4.95
N LYS A 176 24.26 9.26 -5.55
CA LYS A 176 24.77 7.93 -5.21
C LYS A 176 25.48 8.01 -3.86
N THR A 177 24.89 7.41 -2.84
CA THR A 177 25.40 7.40 -1.46
C THR A 177 25.80 5.98 -1.10
N TYR A 178 26.94 5.82 -0.42
CA TYR A 178 27.50 4.53 -0.03
C TYR A 178 27.29 4.32 1.47
N ILE A 179 26.98 3.09 1.85
CA ILE A 179 26.93 2.64 3.25
C ILE A 179 27.83 1.42 3.38
N THR A 180 28.69 1.45 4.39
CA THR A 180 29.46 0.30 4.84
C THR A 180 28.92 -0.15 6.19
N MET A 181 28.79 -1.46 6.38
CA MET A 181 28.39 -2.06 7.65
C MET A 181 29.02 -3.43 7.81
N SER A 182 29.03 -3.97 9.03
CA SER A 182 29.49 -5.34 9.26
C SER A 182 28.66 -6.35 8.46
N ARG A 183 29.26 -7.50 8.12
CA ARG A 183 28.56 -8.58 7.40
C ARG A 183 27.34 -9.08 8.16
N GLU A 184 27.44 -9.22 9.48
CA GLU A 184 26.35 -9.69 10.34
C GLU A 184 25.18 -8.71 10.27
N LYS A 185 25.47 -7.41 10.36
CA LYS A 185 24.45 -6.37 10.23
C LYS A 185 23.82 -6.36 8.84
N PHE A 186 24.61 -6.53 7.78
CA PHE A 186 24.10 -6.62 6.42
C PHE A 186 23.15 -7.82 6.25
N ILE A 187 23.55 -9.00 6.70
CA ILE A 187 22.73 -10.22 6.66
C ILE A 187 21.43 -10.00 7.45
N GLN A 188 21.50 -9.44 8.66
CA GLN A 188 20.31 -9.13 9.46
C GLN A 188 19.36 -8.18 8.73
N GLN A 189 19.87 -7.08 8.14
CA GLN A 189 19.04 -6.15 7.38
C GLN A 189 18.39 -6.82 6.17
N VAL A 190 19.05 -7.74 5.49
CA VAL A 190 18.43 -8.49 4.37
C VAL A 190 17.37 -9.47 4.89
N LEU A 191 17.66 -10.22 5.96
CA LEU A 191 16.78 -11.28 6.47
C LEU A 191 15.45 -10.76 6.99
N ILE A 192 15.40 -9.61 7.65
CA ILE A 192 14.15 -9.02 8.14
C ILE A 192 13.14 -8.68 7.03
N HIS A 193 13.59 -8.65 5.78
CA HIS A 193 12.76 -8.35 4.62
C HIS A 193 12.24 -9.59 3.89
N LEU A 194 12.72 -10.78 4.26
CA LEU A 194 12.20 -12.02 3.71
C LEU A 194 10.77 -12.23 4.19
N PRO A 195 9.79 -12.30 3.28
CA PRO A 195 8.41 -12.53 3.67
C PRO A 195 8.27 -13.97 4.21
N PRO A 196 7.33 -14.22 5.14
CA PRO A 196 7.00 -15.57 5.57
C PRO A 196 6.65 -16.47 4.39
N LYS A 197 6.85 -17.77 4.54
CA LYS A 197 6.46 -18.75 3.52
C LYS A 197 4.97 -18.57 3.18
N HIS A 198 4.65 -18.57 1.89
CA HIS A 198 3.30 -18.36 1.35
C HIS A 198 2.69 -16.97 1.60
N PHE A 199 3.45 -16.01 2.13
CA PHE A 199 2.94 -14.65 2.27
C PHE A 199 2.74 -14.01 0.91
N LYS A 200 1.51 -13.54 0.66
CA LYS A 200 1.12 -12.95 -0.62
C LYS A 200 1.54 -11.49 -0.69
N MET A 201 2.75 -11.26 -1.21
CA MET A 201 3.30 -9.91 -1.43
C MET A 201 2.48 -9.06 -2.41
N ILE A 202 1.75 -9.70 -3.32
CA ILE A 202 0.98 -9.05 -4.38
C ILE A 202 -0.48 -9.46 -4.27
N SER A 203 -1.36 -8.50 -4.05
CA SER A 203 -2.80 -8.73 -4.03
C SER A 203 -3.49 -7.98 -5.15
N ARG A 204 -4.53 -8.60 -5.71
CA ARG A 204 -5.34 -8.03 -6.80
C ARG A 204 -6.81 -8.08 -6.38
N PHE A 205 -7.54 -7.01 -6.64
CA PHE A 205 -8.92 -6.84 -6.21
C PHE A 205 -9.80 -6.25 -7.33
N GLY A 206 -11.10 -6.48 -7.20
CA GLY A 206 -12.11 -6.12 -8.20
C GLY A 206 -11.78 -6.75 -9.55
N PHE A 207 -11.96 -6.01 -10.65
CA PHE A 207 -11.73 -6.56 -11.99
C PHE A 207 -10.25 -6.77 -12.37
N TYR A 208 -9.29 -6.41 -11.50
CA TYR A 208 -7.90 -6.86 -11.62
C TYR A 208 -7.64 -8.18 -10.87
N GLY A 209 -8.58 -8.60 -10.03
CA GLY A 209 -8.57 -9.90 -9.38
C GLY A 209 -8.68 -11.02 -10.41
N VAL A 210 -8.11 -12.18 -10.10
CA VAL A 210 -8.39 -13.39 -10.87
C VAL A 210 -9.71 -13.93 -10.36
N GLU A 211 -10.81 -13.64 -11.07
CA GLU A 211 -12.05 -14.40 -10.93
C GLU A 211 -11.88 -15.73 -11.67
N ASN A 212 -11.51 -16.77 -10.92
CA ASN A 212 -12.09 -18.08 -11.21
C ASN A 212 -13.49 -18.08 -10.60
N GLN A 213 -14.44 -17.44 -11.28
CA GLN A 213 -15.85 -17.81 -11.36
C GLN A 213 -16.58 -16.75 -12.20
N ILE A 214 -16.63 -17.05 -13.49
CA ILE A 214 -17.78 -16.69 -14.32
C ILE A 214 -19.02 -17.35 -13.68
N LEU A 215 -20.11 -16.57 -13.61
CA LEU A 215 -21.50 -16.86 -13.20
C LEU A 215 -21.93 -16.22 -11.87
#